data_AF-A0A7W1BGW0-F1
#
_entry.id   AF-A0A7W1BGW0-F1
#
_cell.length_a   1.000
_cell.length_b   1.000
_cell.length_c   1.000
_cell.angle_alpha   90.00
_cell.angle_beta   90.00
_cell.angle_gamma   90.00
#
_symmetry.space_group_name_H-M   'P 1'
#
loop_
_entity.id
_entity.type
_entity.pdbx_description
1 polymer ?
#
loop_
_entity_poly.entity_id
_entity_poly.type
_entity_poly.pdbx_seq_one_letter_code
_entity_poly.pdbx_strand_id
1 'polypeptide(L)'
;MISSTILRRVAVGACVLVPLSARAQNSQTAAVFLRLPASTRALALGDVYSAHGGDEAAIFYNPGQLAGADTRSAGVSVQRHIQSTALASLAAKFPLGVGVLGIGVHALDYGSADEVAADPGSGLGSPTGRTVSATDFAAAVGYAVSRGRLRAGGSLKVVRQQIAGVSGGAGAFDAGVAIAIWSDAGLALSVNNIGGRITLSGASAPLPRTARLGLASPSGKVGPVRMRAVAEVEHERERQTGIAGGAEAVWAASNFITLLGRIGASAQDESAAASLAFGGGLAIRHFALDYAYQGFSVLGVTHRVGVRWWAKRP
;
A
#
# COMPACT_ATOMS: atom_id res chain seq x y z
N MET A 1 -5.45 -28.00 -45.51
CA MET A 1 -4.53 -26.83 -45.48
C MET A 1 -5.19 -25.75 -44.64
N ILE A 2 -4.85 -25.67 -43.35
CA ILE A 2 -5.44 -24.74 -42.39
C ILE A 2 -4.38 -23.72 -42.03
N SER A 3 -4.70 -22.45 -42.28
CA SER A 3 -3.80 -21.30 -42.24
C SER A 3 -3.30 -21.00 -40.82
N SER A 4 -1.98 -20.99 -40.67
CA SER A 4 -1.26 -20.58 -39.47
C SER A 4 -1.23 -19.05 -39.36
N THR A 5 -2.09 -18.45 -38.54
CA THR A 5 -2.04 -16.99 -38.29
C THR A 5 -2.52 -16.57 -36.90
N ILE A 6 -2.18 -17.29 -35.83
CA ILE A 6 -2.49 -16.88 -34.44
C ILE A 6 -1.33 -17.19 -33.48
N LEU A 7 -0.12 -16.74 -33.80
CA LEU A 7 0.97 -16.79 -32.82
C LEU A 7 1.88 -15.55 -32.94
N ARG A 8 1.40 -14.42 -32.43
CA ARG A 8 2.23 -13.24 -32.16
C ARG A 8 1.48 -12.34 -31.18
N ARG A 9 1.71 -12.53 -29.87
CA ARG A 9 1.58 -11.54 -28.77
C ARG A 9 1.69 -12.23 -27.41
N VAL A 10 2.91 -12.59 -27.01
CA VAL A 10 3.31 -12.59 -25.59
C VAL A 10 4.75 -12.11 -25.58
N ALA A 11 4.94 -10.78 -25.54
CA ALA A 11 6.24 -10.21 -25.27
C ALA A 11 6.45 -10.25 -23.76
N VAL A 12 7.29 -11.20 -23.32
CA VAL A 12 7.80 -11.30 -21.95
C VAL A 12 8.61 -10.04 -21.66
N GLY A 13 8.20 -9.27 -20.66
CA GLY A 13 8.94 -8.09 -20.21
C GLY A 13 10.25 -8.51 -19.57
N ALA A 14 11.37 -8.13 -20.20
CA ALA A 14 12.69 -8.28 -19.62
C ALA A 14 12.86 -7.28 -18.47
N CYS A 15 13.03 -7.77 -17.24
CA CYS A 15 13.50 -6.98 -16.11
C CYS A 15 14.95 -6.54 -16.38
N VAL A 16 15.16 -5.24 -16.58
CA VAL A 16 16.51 -4.65 -16.55
C VAL A 16 16.90 -4.49 -15.08
N LEU A 17 17.78 -5.37 -14.60
CA LEU A 17 18.44 -5.25 -13.29
C LEU A 17 19.55 -4.20 -13.42
N VAL A 18 19.33 -3.03 -12.83
CA VAL A 18 20.40 -2.04 -12.63
C VAL A 18 21.02 -2.30 -11.26
N PRO A 19 22.34 -2.58 -11.16
CA PRO A 19 22.99 -2.75 -9.87
C PRO A 19 23.09 -1.38 -9.18
N LEU A 20 22.36 -1.22 -8.07
CA LEU A 20 22.42 -0.03 -7.21
C LEU A 20 23.30 -0.36 -5.99
N SER A 21 24.40 0.38 -5.83
CA SER A 21 25.34 0.16 -4.72
C SER A 21 24.65 0.35 -3.37
N ALA A 22 24.66 -0.69 -2.53
CA ALA A 22 24.17 -0.64 -1.16
C ALA A 22 25.09 0.20 -0.26
N ARG A 23 24.52 1.15 0.48
CA ARG A 23 25.15 1.77 1.64
C ARG A 23 24.42 1.30 2.89
N ALA A 24 25.13 0.71 3.84
CA ALA A 24 24.58 0.43 5.17
C ALA A 24 24.23 1.76 5.87
N GLN A 25 22.98 1.91 6.33
CA GLN A 25 22.53 3.08 7.08
C GLN A 25 21.92 2.64 8.41
N ASN A 26 22.61 2.95 9.51
CA ASN A 26 22.18 2.77 10.89
C ASN A 26 21.44 4.02 11.38
N SER A 27 20.24 4.28 10.87
CA SER A 27 19.38 5.34 11.41
C SER A 27 18.01 4.74 11.72
N GLN A 28 17.53 5.01 12.93
CA GLN A 28 16.24 4.54 13.40
C GLN A 28 15.15 5.45 12.83
N THR A 29 14.26 4.89 12.03
CA THR A 29 13.11 5.59 11.43
C THR A 29 11.90 5.51 12.37
N ALA A 30 11.21 6.63 12.57
CA ALA A 30 9.95 6.68 13.32
C ALA A 30 8.78 6.19 12.45
N ALA A 31 7.61 5.94 13.06
CA ALA A 31 6.36 5.64 12.36
C ALA A 31 6.49 4.54 11.27
N VAL A 32 7.12 3.42 11.63
CA VAL A 32 7.38 2.29 10.73
C VAL A 32 6.09 1.72 10.13
N PHE A 33 4.95 1.90 10.82
CA PHE A 33 3.63 1.49 10.31
C PHE A 33 3.27 2.12 8.94
N LEU A 34 3.85 3.27 8.59
CA LEU A 34 3.64 3.91 7.29
C LEU A 34 4.20 3.09 6.10
N ARG A 35 5.01 2.07 6.38
CA ARG A 35 5.49 1.09 5.40
C ARG A 35 4.51 -0.07 5.19
N LEU A 36 3.55 -0.23 6.09
CA LEU A 36 2.66 -1.38 6.06
C LEU A 36 1.57 -1.19 4.99
N PRO A 37 1.09 -2.29 4.38
CA PRO A 37 0.05 -2.23 3.36
C PRO A 37 -1.20 -1.52 3.87
N ALA A 38 -1.58 -0.45 3.17
CA ALA A 38 -2.74 0.36 3.53
C ALA A 38 -4.05 -0.20 2.94
N SER A 39 -4.01 -1.17 2.02
CA SER A 39 -5.22 -1.80 1.47
C SER A 39 -5.05 -3.28 1.19
N THR A 40 -6.17 -4.02 1.23
CA THR A 40 -6.22 -5.45 0.88
C THR A 40 -5.82 -5.70 -0.57
N ARG A 41 -6.21 -4.80 -1.47
CA ARG A 41 -5.87 -4.89 -2.89
C ARG A 41 -4.36 -4.70 -3.13
N ALA A 42 -3.76 -3.69 -2.50
CA ALA A 42 -2.32 -3.44 -2.61
C ALA A 42 -1.52 -4.62 -2.04
N LEU A 43 -1.89 -5.12 -0.86
CA LEU A 43 -1.25 -6.30 -0.26
C LEU A 43 -1.25 -7.49 -1.22
N ALA A 44 -2.40 -7.80 -1.83
CA ALA A 44 -2.53 -8.90 -2.78
C ALA A 44 -1.71 -8.74 -4.08
N LEU A 45 -1.25 -7.52 -4.38
CA LEU A 45 -0.42 -7.20 -5.53
C LEU A 45 1.06 -7.02 -5.16
N GLY A 46 1.47 -7.45 -3.96
CA GLY A 46 2.85 -7.34 -3.49
C GLY A 46 3.19 -5.93 -2.99
N ASP A 47 2.19 -5.20 -2.47
CA ASP A 47 2.26 -3.78 -2.09
C ASP A 47 2.58 -2.81 -3.23
N VAL A 48 2.33 -3.23 -4.48
CA VAL A 48 2.42 -2.37 -5.67
C VAL A 48 1.12 -1.59 -5.86
N TYR A 49 1.21 -0.26 -5.83
CA TYR A 49 0.02 0.59 -5.97
C TYR A 49 0.25 1.97 -6.61
N SER A 50 1.50 2.37 -6.87
CA SER A 50 1.79 3.73 -7.38
C SER A 50 1.33 3.95 -8.83
N ALA A 51 1.42 2.92 -9.69
CA ALA A 51 0.99 2.97 -11.09
C ALA A 51 -0.39 2.38 -11.36
N HIS A 52 -0.96 1.68 -10.38
CA HIS A 52 -2.27 1.05 -10.45
C HIS A 52 -3.14 1.61 -9.34
N GLY A 53 -3.73 2.77 -9.62
CA GLY A 53 -4.69 3.41 -8.74
C GLY A 53 -5.96 3.79 -9.49
N GLY A 54 -6.77 4.63 -8.86
CA GLY A 54 -8.12 4.95 -9.31
C GLY A 54 -9.20 4.55 -8.31
N ASP A 55 -8.84 3.96 -7.17
CA ASP A 55 -9.71 3.87 -6.01
C ASP A 55 -9.17 4.73 -4.84
N GLU A 56 -9.87 4.70 -3.72
CA GLU A 56 -9.61 5.52 -2.53
C GLU A 56 -8.24 5.26 -1.89
N ALA A 57 -7.70 4.05 -2.00
CA ALA A 57 -6.43 3.68 -1.37
C ALA A 57 -5.24 4.40 -1.98
N ALA A 58 -5.39 4.99 -3.18
CA ALA A 58 -4.37 5.77 -3.85
C ALA A 58 -3.79 6.91 -2.97
N ILE A 59 -4.58 7.46 -2.03
CA ILE A 59 -4.11 8.51 -1.11
C ILE A 59 -2.88 8.10 -0.29
N PHE A 60 -2.72 6.80 0.01
CA PHE A 60 -1.61 6.29 0.82
C PHE A 60 -0.34 5.97 0.02
N TYR A 61 -0.45 5.86 -1.31
CA TYR A 61 0.64 5.40 -2.19
C TYR A 61 1.03 6.46 -3.21
N ASN A 62 0.10 6.88 -4.06
CA ASN A 62 0.32 7.91 -5.06
C ASN A 62 -0.92 8.82 -5.13
N PRO A 63 -0.91 9.99 -4.49
CA PRO A 63 -2.08 10.87 -4.47
C PRO A 63 -2.50 11.32 -5.89
N GLY A 64 -1.59 11.39 -6.86
CA GLY A 64 -1.93 11.67 -8.26
C GLY A 64 -2.89 10.65 -8.88
N GLN A 65 -2.88 9.41 -8.40
CA GLN A 65 -3.78 8.35 -8.87
C GLN A 65 -5.21 8.45 -8.33
N LEU A 66 -5.50 9.36 -7.38
CA LEU A 66 -6.89 9.62 -6.96
C LEU A 66 -7.78 10.00 -8.15
N ALA A 67 -7.22 10.78 -9.08
CA ALA A 67 -7.85 11.18 -10.35
C ALA A 67 -7.84 10.07 -11.43
N GLY A 68 -7.50 8.83 -11.07
CA GLY A 68 -7.49 7.69 -12.00
C GLY A 68 -8.87 7.14 -12.38
N ALA A 69 -9.91 7.44 -11.59
CA ALA A 69 -11.29 7.12 -11.93
C ALA A 69 -12.26 8.19 -11.41
N ASP A 70 -13.23 8.55 -12.24
CA ASP A 70 -14.27 9.53 -11.92
C ASP A 70 -15.48 8.87 -11.25
N THR A 71 -15.26 8.33 -10.06
CA THR A 71 -16.31 7.79 -9.20
C THR A 71 -16.02 8.08 -7.75
N ARG A 72 -17.08 8.33 -6.96
CA ARG A 72 -16.98 8.28 -5.51
C ARG A 72 -16.70 6.85 -5.09
N SER A 73 -15.75 6.66 -4.19
CA SER A 73 -15.48 5.36 -3.61
C SER A 73 -14.98 5.49 -2.17
N ALA A 74 -15.19 4.44 -1.40
CA ALA A 74 -14.73 4.34 -0.03
C ALA A 74 -14.34 2.90 0.26
N GLY A 75 -13.39 2.71 1.16
CA GLY A 75 -12.83 1.40 1.43
C GLY A 75 -12.27 1.34 2.84
N VAL A 76 -12.54 0.23 3.51
CA VAL A 76 -11.96 -0.12 4.81
C VAL A 76 -11.21 -1.42 4.66
N SER A 77 -10.08 -1.56 5.34
CA SER A 77 -9.36 -2.81 5.42
C SER A 77 -8.75 -3.02 6.80
N VAL A 78 -8.78 -4.26 7.26
CA VAL A 78 -8.29 -4.67 8.58
C VAL A 78 -7.44 -5.92 8.42
N GLN A 79 -6.32 -5.93 9.12
CA GLN A 79 -5.37 -7.04 9.18
C GLN A 79 -5.02 -7.27 10.64
N ARG A 80 -5.26 -8.49 11.12
CA ARG A 80 -4.79 -8.92 12.43
C ARG A 80 -3.45 -9.63 12.26
N HIS A 81 -2.48 -9.22 13.04
CA HIS A 81 -1.15 -9.82 13.15
C HIS A 81 -1.07 -10.68 14.42
N ILE A 82 0.10 -11.30 14.62
CA ILE A 82 0.44 -12.08 15.83
C ILE A 82 0.44 -11.13 17.05
N GLN A 83 0.24 -11.68 18.27
CA GLN A 83 0.30 -10.95 19.54
C GLN A 83 -0.62 -9.72 19.64
N SER A 84 -1.90 -9.87 19.29
CA SER A 84 -2.94 -8.83 19.42
C SER A 84 -2.76 -7.55 18.58
N THR A 85 -1.75 -7.50 17.71
CA THR A 85 -1.52 -6.34 16.83
C THR A 85 -2.58 -6.27 15.72
N ALA A 86 -3.17 -5.09 15.51
CA ALA A 86 -4.18 -4.84 14.49
C ALA A 86 -3.82 -3.63 13.63
N LEU A 87 -3.80 -3.83 12.32
CA LEU A 87 -3.58 -2.79 11.32
C LEU A 87 -4.90 -2.50 10.61
N ALA A 88 -5.30 -1.23 10.57
CA ALA A 88 -6.54 -0.80 9.94
C ALA A 88 -6.30 0.40 9.03
N SER A 89 -7.06 0.47 7.94
CA SER A 89 -7.10 1.64 7.07
C SER A 89 -8.51 1.91 6.60
N LEU A 90 -8.84 3.19 6.49
CA LEU A 90 -10.07 3.70 5.90
C LEU A 90 -9.69 4.79 4.90
N ALA A 91 -10.26 4.77 3.71
CA ALA A 91 -10.13 5.86 2.76
C ALA A 91 -11.43 6.13 2.03
N ALA A 92 -11.57 7.35 1.55
CA ALA A 92 -12.64 7.74 0.66
C ALA A 92 -12.14 8.76 -0.35
N LYS A 93 -12.75 8.78 -1.54
CA LYS A 93 -12.52 9.81 -2.53
C LYS A 93 -13.80 10.36 -3.13
N PHE A 94 -13.74 11.63 -3.49
CA PHE A 94 -14.86 12.43 -3.94
C PHE A 94 -14.42 13.23 -5.17
N PRO A 95 -14.88 12.85 -6.38
CA PRO A 95 -14.70 13.70 -7.55
C PRO A 95 -15.43 15.04 -7.36
N LEU A 96 -14.72 16.13 -7.62
CA LEU A 96 -15.13 17.52 -7.47
C LEU A 96 -14.84 18.28 -8.78
N GLY A 97 -15.71 18.14 -9.78
CA GLY A 97 -15.61 18.87 -11.05
C GLY A 97 -14.26 18.66 -11.76
N VAL A 98 -13.31 19.57 -11.52
CA VAL A 98 -11.97 19.61 -12.14
C VAL A 98 -10.91 18.74 -11.44
N GLY A 99 -11.22 18.13 -10.29
CA GLY A 99 -10.29 17.25 -9.58
C GLY A 99 -10.98 16.28 -8.64
N VAL A 100 -10.20 15.62 -7.80
CA VAL A 100 -10.66 14.57 -6.88
C VAL A 100 -10.06 14.82 -5.51
N LEU A 101 -10.92 15.01 -4.51
CA LEU A 101 -10.55 15.04 -3.11
C LEU A 101 -10.44 13.61 -2.58
N GLY A 102 -9.39 13.32 -1.80
CA GLY A 102 -9.22 12.09 -1.06
C GLY A 102 -9.06 12.38 0.42
N ILE A 103 -9.58 11.49 1.26
CA ILE A 103 -9.31 11.46 2.70
C ILE A 103 -8.95 10.02 3.09
N GLY A 104 -8.08 9.88 4.09
CA GLY A 104 -7.63 8.57 4.53
C GLY A 104 -7.15 8.57 5.97
N VAL A 105 -7.34 7.44 6.64
CA VAL A 105 -6.82 7.13 7.97
C VAL A 105 -6.12 5.78 7.90
N HIS A 106 -4.95 5.69 8.52
CA HIS A 106 -4.18 4.46 8.67
C HIS A 106 -3.73 4.35 10.13
N ALA A 107 -3.97 3.22 10.77
CA ALA A 107 -3.71 3.04 12.19
C ALA A 107 -3.15 1.64 12.47
N LEU A 108 -2.18 1.58 13.38
CA LEU A 108 -1.61 0.35 13.90
C LEU A 108 -1.76 0.36 15.43
N ASP A 109 -2.50 -0.61 15.93
CA ASP A 109 -2.62 -0.90 17.35
C ASP A 109 -1.71 -2.10 17.66
N TYR A 110 -0.75 -1.91 18.56
CA TYR A 110 0.15 -2.97 18.99
C TYR A 110 -0.45 -3.83 20.11
N GLY A 111 -1.62 -3.44 20.62
CA GLY A 111 -2.25 -4.04 21.79
C GLY A 111 -1.65 -3.52 23.10
N SER A 112 -1.92 -4.26 24.18
CA SER A 112 -1.43 -3.99 25.52
C SER A 112 -0.70 -5.20 26.09
N ALA A 113 0.41 -4.96 26.79
CA ALA A 113 1.14 -5.97 27.52
C ALA A 113 1.31 -5.55 28.99
N ASP A 114 1.48 -6.53 29.88
CA ASP A 114 1.78 -6.27 31.28
C ASP A 114 3.16 -5.63 31.41
N GLU A 115 3.24 -4.55 32.19
CA GLU A 115 4.48 -3.84 32.45
C GLU A 115 5.30 -4.63 33.48
N VAL A 116 6.47 -5.10 33.04
CA VAL A 116 7.42 -5.84 33.88
C VAL A 116 8.62 -4.96 34.19
N ALA A 117 8.88 -4.72 35.48
CA ALA A 117 10.05 -3.99 35.94
C ALA A 117 11.19 -4.97 36.21
N ALA A 118 12.41 -4.61 35.82
CA ALA A 118 13.60 -5.38 36.17
C ALA A 118 13.77 -5.36 37.70
N ASP A 119 13.81 -6.54 38.32
CA ASP A 119 14.20 -6.67 39.73
C ASP A 119 15.73 -6.82 39.79
N PRO A 120 16.45 -5.81 40.32
CA PRO A 120 17.92 -5.84 40.38
C PRO A 120 18.46 -6.98 41.25
N GLY A 121 17.66 -7.55 42.16
CA GLY A 121 18.09 -8.56 43.12
C GLY A 121 17.95 -10.01 42.63
N SER A 122 16.99 -10.29 41.72
CA SER A 122 16.69 -11.66 41.28
C SER A 122 17.08 -11.95 39.83
N GLY A 123 17.38 -10.92 39.02
CA GLY A 123 17.62 -11.07 37.58
C GLY A 123 16.37 -11.46 36.78
N LEU A 124 15.21 -11.57 37.44
CA LEU A 124 13.91 -11.80 36.84
C LEU A 124 13.13 -10.48 36.78
N GLY A 125 12.18 -10.40 35.85
CA GLY A 125 11.25 -9.28 35.78
C GLY A 125 10.05 -9.52 36.70
N SER A 126 9.68 -8.52 37.51
CA SER A 126 8.47 -8.57 38.35
C SER A 126 7.34 -7.75 37.70
N PRO A 127 6.11 -8.30 37.58
CA PRO A 127 4.96 -7.55 37.09
C PRO A 127 4.67 -6.35 38.02
N THR A 128 4.44 -5.18 37.43
CA THR A 128 4.13 -3.96 38.18
C THR A 128 2.64 -3.78 38.46
N GLY A 129 1.78 -4.62 37.86
CA GLY A 129 0.32 -4.47 37.88
C GLY A 129 -0.22 -3.39 36.94
N ARG A 130 0.64 -2.73 36.15
CA ARG A 130 0.25 -1.78 35.10
C ARG A 130 0.30 -2.42 33.72
N THR A 131 -0.40 -1.85 32.76
CA THR A 131 -0.34 -2.25 31.34
C THR A 131 0.31 -1.16 30.50
N VAL A 132 1.14 -1.56 29.56
CA VAL A 132 1.74 -0.68 28.54
C VAL A 132 1.10 -0.98 27.20
N SER A 133 0.67 0.07 26.49
CA SER A 133 0.17 -0.02 25.13
C SER A 133 0.99 0.84 24.16
N ALA A 134 0.91 0.50 22.88
CA ALA A 134 1.43 1.33 21.81
C ALA A 134 0.42 1.44 20.66
N THR A 135 0.31 2.64 20.11
CA THR A 135 -0.61 2.94 19.01
C THR A 135 -0.01 3.99 18.10
N ASP A 136 -0.08 3.73 16.81
CA ASP A 136 0.36 4.63 15.76
C ASP A 136 -0.81 4.99 14.85
N PHE A 137 -0.85 6.24 14.40
CA PHE A 137 -1.96 6.79 13.64
C PHE A 137 -1.47 7.80 12.60
N ALA A 138 -2.03 7.73 11.39
CA ALA A 138 -1.91 8.75 10.37
C ALA A 138 -3.26 9.10 9.77
N ALA A 139 -3.52 10.40 9.62
CA ALA A 139 -4.64 10.92 8.83
C ALA A 139 -4.10 11.74 7.67
N ALA A 140 -4.71 11.59 6.49
CA ALA A 140 -4.33 12.27 5.27
C ALA A 140 -5.53 12.91 4.57
N VAL A 141 -5.30 14.08 3.98
CA VAL A 141 -6.20 14.73 3.03
C VAL A 141 -5.40 15.04 1.77
N GLY A 142 -5.95 14.74 0.60
CA GLY A 142 -5.26 14.91 -0.67
C GLY A 142 -6.16 15.40 -1.78
N TYR A 143 -5.54 15.98 -2.79
CA TYR A 143 -6.23 16.45 -3.98
C TYR A 143 -5.44 16.08 -5.22
N ALA A 144 -6.15 15.65 -6.27
CA ALA A 144 -5.57 15.30 -7.54
C ALA A 144 -6.35 15.88 -8.71
N VAL A 145 -5.64 16.16 -9.78
CA VAL A 145 -6.20 16.64 -11.04
C VAL A 145 -5.75 15.75 -12.18
N SER A 146 -6.58 15.64 -13.21
CA SER A 146 -6.22 14.99 -14.47
C SER A 146 -6.30 16.02 -15.61
N ARG A 147 -5.27 16.04 -16.45
CA ARG A 147 -5.21 16.84 -17.67
C ARG A 147 -4.72 15.96 -18.82
N GLY A 148 -5.65 15.57 -19.69
CA GLY A 148 -5.37 14.62 -20.76
C GLY A 148 -4.89 13.29 -20.20
N ARG A 149 -3.66 12.88 -20.54
CA ARG A 149 -3.05 11.63 -20.07
C ARG A 149 -2.28 11.78 -18.75
N LEU A 150 -2.05 13.02 -18.31
CA LEU A 150 -1.31 13.32 -17.08
C LEU A 150 -2.28 13.41 -15.89
N ARG A 151 -1.87 12.82 -14.79
CA ARG A 151 -2.50 12.91 -13.48
C ARG A 151 -1.45 13.38 -12.48
N ALA A 152 -1.82 14.32 -11.63
CA ALA A 152 -0.93 14.85 -10.61
C ALA A 152 -1.73 15.15 -9.35
N GLY A 153 -1.12 14.96 -8.18
CA GLY A 153 -1.77 15.21 -6.92
C GLY A 153 -0.78 15.26 -5.77
N GLY A 154 -1.28 15.73 -4.64
CA GLY A 154 -0.55 15.76 -3.38
C GLY A 154 -1.47 15.51 -2.20
N SER A 155 -0.90 15.17 -1.06
CA SER A 155 -1.62 15.02 0.20
C SER A 155 -0.83 15.59 1.37
N LEU A 156 -1.55 16.07 2.38
CA LEU A 156 -1.02 16.45 3.68
C LEU A 156 -1.40 15.36 4.68
N LYS A 157 -0.45 15.01 5.55
CA LYS A 157 -0.58 13.93 6.52
C LYS A 157 -0.17 14.41 7.91
N VAL A 158 -0.95 14.04 8.92
CA VAL A 158 -0.57 14.16 10.32
C VAL A 158 -0.32 12.76 10.85
N VAL A 159 0.86 12.55 11.41
CA VAL A 159 1.31 11.27 11.97
C VAL A 159 1.50 11.43 13.47
N ARG A 160 1.00 10.48 14.25
CA ARG A 160 1.13 10.42 15.70
C ARG A 160 1.55 9.02 16.12
N GLN A 161 2.46 8.94 17.08
CA GLN A 161 2.84 7.71 17.76
C GLN A 161 2.65 7.89 19.25
N GLN A 162 2.19 6.84 19.91
CA GLN A 162 2.10 6.76 21.36
C GLN A 162 2.65 5.42 21.81
N ILE A 163 3.58 5.43 22.77
CA ILE A 163 4.23 4.25 23.32
C ILE A 163 4.34 4.45 24.83
N ALA A 164 3.80 3.54 25.63
CA ALA A 164 3.90 3.58 27.09
C ALA A 164 3.48 4.94 27.71
N GLY A 165 2.43 5.57 27.16
CA GLY A 165 1.93 6.87 27.61
C GLY A 165 2.70 8.09 27.12
N VAL A 166 3.86 7.92 26.47
CA VAL A 166 4.59 8.99 25.79
C VAL A 166 4.06 9.13 24.37
N SER A 167 3.82 10.36 23.90
CA SER A 167 3.39 10.57 22.52
C SER A 167 4.22 11.63 21.80
N GLY A 168 4.29 11.49 20.48
CA GLY A 168 4.96 12.40 19.56
C GLY A 168 4.23 12.41 18.23
N GLY A 169 4.48 13.44 17.41
CA GLY A 169 3.86 13.51 16.09
C GLY A 169 4.62 14.40 15.12
N ALA A 170 4.29 14.28 13.84
CA ALA A 170 4.88 15.03 12.76
C ALA A 170 3.87 15.28 11.64
N GLY A 171 4.00 16.43 10.99
CA GLY A 171 3.37 16.68 9.70
C GLY A 171 4.22 16.12 8.56
N ALA A 172 3.56 15.66 7.50
CA ALA A 172 4.19 15.22 6.27
C ALA A 172 3.36 15.59 5.04
N PHE A 173 4.02 15.57 3.89
CA PHE A 173 3.45 15.80 2.58
C PHE A 173 3.81 14.64 1.66
N ASP A 174 2.85 14.22 0.83
CA ASP A 174 3.07 13.26 -0.25
C ASP A 174 2.79 13.93 -1.60
N ALA A 175 3.56 13.58 -2.62
CA ALA A 175 3.37 14.03 -3.99
C ALA A 175 3.36 12.85 -4.94
N GLY A 176 2.57 12.95 -6.01
CA GLY A 176 2.49 11.87 -6.98
C GLY A 176 2.02 12.32 -8.35
N VAL A 177 2.60 11.71 -9.37
CA VAL A 177 2.27 11.91 -10.78
C VAL A 177 2.06 10.55 -11.44
N ALA A 178 1.19 10.51 -12.44
CA ALA A 178 1.03 9.36 -13.31
C ALA A 178 0.73 9.81 -14.75
N ILE A 179 1.31 9.13 -15.73
CA ILE A 179 1.07 9.39 -17.14
C ILE A 179 0.62 8.11 -17.82
N ALA A 180 -0.49 8.19 -18.57
CA ALA A 180 -0.91 7.11 -19.46
C ALA A 180 -0.09 7.17 -20.76
N ILE A 181 0.70 6.14 -21.05
CA ILE A 181 1.55 6.04 -22.24
C ILE A 181 0.71 5.53 -23.42
N TRP A 182 0.08 4.37 -23.22
CA TRP A 182 -0.98 3.83 -24.07
C TRP A 182 -2.31 3.90 -23.32
N SER A 183 -3.44 3.67 -24.00
CA SER A 183 -4.84 3.80 -23.50
C SER A 183 -4.98 3.78 -21.98
N ASP A 184 -4.44 2.74 -21.35
CA ASP A 184 -4.44 2.52 -19.91
C ASP A 184 -3.09 2.12 -19.33
N ALA A 185 -2.07 1.82 -20.15
CA ALA A 185 -0.71 1.56 -19.67
C ALA A 185 -0.12 2.82 -19.04
N GLY A 186 0.54 2.68 -17.89
CA GLY A 186 0.91 3.82 -17.08
C GLY A 186 2.35 3.76 -16.55
N LEU A 187 2.98 4.92 -16.50
CA LEU A 187 4.16 5.18 -15.68
C LEU A 187 3.72 6.10 -14.54
N ALA A 188 4.21 5.86 -13.33
CA ALA A 188 3.91 6.69 -12.19
C ALA A 188 5.12 6.89 -11.30
N LEU A 189 5.19 8.07 -10.68
CA LEU A 189 6.20 8.43 -9.70
C LEU A 189 5.49 9.01 -8.49
N SER A 190 5.84 8.56 -7.30
CA SER A 190 5.42 9.22 -6.06
C SER A 190 6.56 9.33 -5.05
N VAL A 191 6.44 10.32 -4.19
CA VAL A 191 7.27 10.47 -3.00
C VAL A 191 6.36 10.72 -1.82
N ASN A 192 6.41 9.83 -0.84
CA ASN A 192 5.58 9.85 0.35
C ASN A 192 6.42 10.22 1.59
N ASN A 193 5.72 10.73 2.59
CA ASN A 193 6.23 11.06 3.91
C ASN A 193 7.36 12.11 3.87
N ILE A 194 7.25 13.10 2.98
CA ILE A 194 8.14 14.28 2.96
C ILE A 194 7.74 15.14 4.16
N GLY A 195 8.45 14.98 5.27
CA GLY A 195 8.05 15.63 6.51
C GLY A 195 9.15 15.68 7.56
N GLY A 196 8.72 16.06 8.76
CA GLY A 196 9.58 16.26 9.92
C GLY A 196 10.01 14.96 10.60
N ARG A 197 10.45 15.11 11.84
CA ARG A 197 10.86 14.02 12.74
C ARG A 197 9.84 13.88 13.85
N ILE A 198 9.65 12.66 14.36
CA ILE A 198 8.88 12.41 15.58
C ILE A 198 9.88 12.39 16.74
N THR A 199 9.58 13.15 17.78
CA THR A 199 10.38 13.17 19.02
C THR A 199 9.57 12.52 20.13
N LEU A 200 10.13 11.49 20.75
CA LEU A 200 9.57 10.73 21.87
C LEU A 200 10.59 10.74 23.01
N SER A 201 10.24 11.31 24.16
CA SER A 201 11.12 11.38 25.34
C SER A 201 12.55 11.85 25.05
N GLY A 202 12.72 12.85 24.17
CA GLY A 202 14.02 13.42 23.79
C GLY A 202 14.75 12.69 22.64
N ALA A 203 14.31 11.48 22.25
CA ALA A 203 14.81 10.80 21.07
C ALA A 203 14.04 11.25 19.82
N SER A 204 14.74 11.71 18.79
CA SER A 204 14.14 12.20 17.55
C SER A 204 14.49 11.29 16.38
N ALA A 205 13.48 10.79 15.66
CA ALA A 205 13.65 9.90 14.50
C ALA A 205 12.85 10.43 13.30
N PRO A 206 13.38 10.34 12.08
CA PRO A 206 12.71 10.87 10.89
C PRO A 206 11.59 9.93 10.41
N LEU A 207 10.63 10.45 9.65
CA LEU A 207 9.61 9.62 8.98
C LEU A 207 10.20 8.75 7.85
N PRO A 208 9.58 7.60 7.49
CA PRO A 208 10.04 6.72 6.43
C PRO A 208 9.70 7.35 5.07
N ARG A 209 10.63 8.14 4.54
CA ARG A 209 10.44 8.80 3.25
C ARG A 209 10.63 7.78 2.14
N THR A 210 9.58 7.54 1.38
CA THR A 210 9.52 6.51 0.35
C THR A 210 9.36 7.16 -1.03
N ALA A 211 10.19 6.79 -1.98
CA ALA A 211 10.03 7.11 -3.40
C ALA A 211 9.64 5.85 -4.16
N ARG A 212 8.62 5.94 -5.01
CA ARG A 212 8.09 4.80 -5.78
C ARG A 212 8.07 5.14 -7.27
N LEU A 213 8.62 4.24 -8.08
CA LEU A 213 8.53 4.27 -9.54
C LEU A 213 7.72 3.06 -10.00
N GLY A 214 6.50 3.30 -10.44
CA GLY A 214 5.55 2.27 -10.83
C GLY A 214 5.35 2.19 -12.34
N LEU A 215 5.14 0.97 -12.81
CA LEU A 215 4.70 0.64 -14.15
C LEU A 215 3.41 -0.17 -14.09
N ALA A 216 2.51 0.09 -15.02
CA ALA A 216 1.31 -0.69 -15.20
C ALA A 216 1.12 -1.02 -16.68
N SER A 217 0.95 -2.31 -16.97
CA SER A 217 0.73 -2.78 -18.33
C SER A 217 -0.60 -2.25 -18.88
N PRO A 218 -0.79 -2.24 -20.22
CA PRO A 218 -2.13 -2.16 -20.79
C PRO A 218 -2.98 -3.33 -20.26
N SER A 219 -4.28 -3.11 -20.14
CA SER A 219 -5.22 -4.17 -19.80
C SER A 219 -5.41 -5.08 -21.01
N GLY A 220 -5.09 -6.36 -20.83
CA GLY A 220 -5.40 -7.41 -21.79
C GLY A 220 -6.78 -8.01 -21.53
N LYS A 221 -7.36 -8.63 -22.55
CA LYS A 221 -8.53 -9.50 -22.41
C LYS A 221 -8.18 -10.90 -22.89
N VAL A 222 -8.50 -11.91 -22.08
CA VAL A 222 -8.42 -13.32 -22.44
C VAL A 222 -9.82 -13.90 -22.22
N GLY A 223 -10.58 -14.05 -23.31
CA GLY A 223 -12.01 -14.36 -23.24
C GLY A 223 -12.78 -13.34 -22.39
N PRO A 224 -13.53 -13.77 -21.35
CA PRO A 224 -14.30 -12.87 -20.48
C PRO A 224 -13.45 -12.22 -19.38
N VAL A 225 -12.16 -12.57 -19.25
CA VAL A 225 -11.28 -12.10 -18.18
C VAL A 225 -10.46 -10.91 -18.65
N ARG A 226 -10.54 -9.80 -17.91
CA ARG A 226 -9.62 -8.66 -18.05
C ARG A 226 -8.41 -8.90 -17.17
N MET A 227 -7.22 -8.70 -17.69
CA MET A 227 -5.98 -8.90 -16.94
C MET A 227 -5.09 -7.67 -17.02
N ARG A 228 -4.35 -7.41 -15.95
CA ARG A 228 -3.37 -6.33 -15.90
C ARG A 228 -2.20 -6.72 -15.01
N ALA A 229 -0.99 -6.34 -15.40
CA ALA A 229 0.22 -6.50 -14.61
C ALA A 229 0.75 -5.14 -14.14
N VAL A 230 1.41 -5.16 -12.99
CA VAL A 230 2.01 -3.99 -12.34
C VAL A 230 3.39 -4.36 -11.82
N ALA A 231 4.29 -3.38 -11.82
CA ALA A 231 5.61 -3.50 -11.24
C ALA A 231 6.00 -2.18 -10.59
N GLU A 232 6.81 -2.23 -9.55
CA GLU A 232 7.23 -1.05 -8.82
C GLU A 232 8.64 -1.24 -8.26
N VAL A 233 9.43 -0.18 -8.36
CA VAL A 233 10.68 -0.03 -7.60
C VAL A 233 10.39 0.95 -6.47
N GLU A 234 10.65 0.52 -5.24
CA GLU A 234 10.52 1.32 -4.03
C GLU A 234 11.90 1.61 -3.47
N HIS A 235 12.21 2.89 -3.27
CA HIS A 235 13.40 3.29 -2.53
C HIS A 235 12.97 4.06 -1.29
N GLU A 236 13.40 3.60 -0.13
CA GLU A 236 13.15 4.30 1.12
C GLU A 236 14.46 4.85 1.69
N ARG A 237 14.38 6.06 2.25
CA ARG A 237 15.47 6.60 3.06
C ARG A 237 15.80 5.61 4.17
N GLU A 238 17.08 5.24 4.31
CA GLU A 238 17.59 4.29 5.32
C GLU A 238 17.25 2.81 5.08
N ARG A 239 16.59 2.44 3.97
CA ARG A 239 16.33 1.03 3.59
C ARG A 239 16.97 0.70 2.23
N GLN A 240 17.21 -0.58 1.97
CA GLN A 240 17.56 -1.05 0.63
C GLN A 240 16.39 -0.83 -0.34
N THR A 241 16.73 -0.66 -1.61
CA THR A 241 15.75 -0.55 -2.69
C THR A 241 15.01 -1.87 -2.86
N GLY A 242 13.69 -1.84 -2.73
CA GLY A 242 12.82 -2.98 -2.97
C GLY A 242 12.29 -2.99 -4.40
N ILE A 243 11.98 -4.19 -4.88
CA ILE A 243 11.23 -4.41 -6.12
C ILE A 243 9.99 -5.22 -5.82
N ALA A 244 8.88 -4.89 -6.47
CA ALA A 244 7.64 -5.64 -6.34
C ALA A 244 6.89 -5.68 -7.66
N GLY A 245 6.04 -6.69 -7.81
CA GLY A 245 5.23 -6.88 -8.99
C GLY A 245 4.00 -7.71 -8.69
N GLY A 246 2.96 -7.53 -9.49
CA GLY A 246 1.73 -8.27 -9.33
C GLY A 246 0.87 -8.29 -10.58
N ALA A 247 -0.16 -9.11 -10.56
CA ALA A 247 -1.15 -9.18 -11.61
C ALA A 247 -2.56 -9.25 -11.01
N GLU A 248 -3.50 -8.58 -11.68
CA GLU A 248 -4.92 -8.58 -11.35
C GLU A 248 -5.72 -9.16 -12.53
N ALA A 249 -6.61 -10.09 -12.23
CA ALA A 249 -7.59 -10.65 -13.14
C ALA A 249 -9.00 -10.30 -12.67
N VAL A 250 -9.83 -9.83 -13.60
CA VAL A 250 -11.20 -9.37 -13.34
C VAL A 250 -12.13 -10.10 -14.29
N TRP A 251 -13.05 -10.89 -13.73
CA TRP A 251 -14.07 -11.59 -14.50
C TRP A 251 -15.46 -11.10 -14.10
N ALA A 252 -16.11 -10.38 -15.01
CA ALA A 252 -17.51 -9.98 -14.84
C ALA A 252 -18.42 -11.16 -15.23
N ALA A 253 -18.75 -12.01 -14.26
CA ALA A 253 -19.64 -13.15 -14.46
C ALA A 253 -21.06 -12.70 -14.84
N SER A 254 -21.50 -11.52 -14.38
CA SER A 254 -22.76 -10.89 -14.79
C SER A 254 -22.73 -9.36 -14.64
N ASN A 255 -23.84 -8.70 -14.95
CA ASN A 255 -24.03 -7.27 -14.71
C ASN A 255 -24.03 -6.89 -13.22
N PHE A 256 -24.05 -7.87 -12.31
CA PHE A 256 -24.07 -7.64 -10.87
C PHE A 256 -22.88 -8.26 -10.16
N ILE A 257 -22.38 -9.40 -10.64
CA ILE A 257 -21.32 -10.18 -10.00
C ILE A 257 -20.01 -10.04 -10.78
N THR A 258 -18.95 -9.65 -10.08
CA THR A 258 -17.58 -9.64 -10.59
C THR A 258 -16.66 -10.39 -9.63
N LEU A 259 -15.87 -11.30 -10.17
CA LEU A 259 -14.82 -12.01 -9.46
C LEU A 259 -13.47 -11.35 -9.74
N LEU A 260 -12.66 -11.23 -8.68
CA LEU A 260 -11.36 -10.57 -8.68
C LEU A 260 -10.33 -11.59 -8.20
N GLY A 261 -9.25 -11.77 -8.96
CA GLY A 261 -8.11 -12.60 -8.61
C GLY A 261 -6.82 -11.80 -8.67
N ARG A 262 -5.93 -11.98 -7.70
CA ARG A 262 -4.69 -11.22 -7.57
C ARG A 262 -3.55 -12.11 -7.09
N ILE A 263 -2.38 -11.84 -7.63
CA ILE A 263 -1.12 -12.41 -7.17
C ILE A 263 -0.06 -11.32 -7.17
N GLY A 264 0.82 -11.36 -6.19
CA GLY A 264 1.89 -10.39 -6.01
C GLY A 264 3.13 -11.01 -5.41
N ALA A 265 4.27 -10.39 -5.70
CA ALA A 265 5.56 -10.73 -5.14
C ALA A 265 6.34 -9.46 -4.81
N SER A 266 7.04 -9.45 -3.68
CA SER A 266 7.89 -8.33 -3.27
C SER A 266 9.21 -8.82 -2.70
N ALA A 267 10.32 -8.26 -3.16
CA ALA A 267 11.65 -8.49 -2.65
C ALA A 267 12.19 -7.17 -2.10
N GLN A 268 12.48 -7.13 -0.80
CA GLN A 268 12.85 -5.90 -0.08
C GLN A 268 14.36 -5.79 0.18
N ASP A 269 15.06 -6.92 0.28
CA ASP A 269 16.52 -7.02 0.40
C ASP A 269 17.01 -8.02 -0.65
N GLU A 270 18.17 -7.77 -1.27
CA GLU A 270 18.73 -8.67 -2.29
C GLU A 270 19.04 -10.08 -1.77
N SER A 271 19.21 -10.21 -0.46
CA SER A 271 19.53 -11.47 0.23
C SER A 271 18.30 -12.18 0.81
N ALA A 272 17.13 -11.54 0.81
CA ALA A 272 15.90 -12.11 1.35
C ALA A 272 15.06 -12.77 0.24
N ALA A 273 14.45 -13.92 0.56
CA ALA A 273 13.49 -14.55 -0.34
C ALA A 273 12.29 -13.62 -0.59
N ALA A 274 11.83 -13.55 -1.83
CA ALA A 274 10.66 -12.75 -2.19
C ALA A 274 9.42 -13.23 -1.40
N SER A 275 8.69 -12.28 -0.82
CA SER A 275 7.40 -12.56 -0.17
C SER A 275 6.33 -12.69 -1.23
N LEU A 276 5.53 -13.76 -1.14
CA LEU A 276 4.40 -14.01 -2.05
C LEU A 276 3.09 -13.59 -1.40
N ALA A 277 2.24 -12.94 -2.18
CA ALA A 277 0.90 -12.54 -1.80
C ALA A 277 -0.13 -13.06 -2.81
N PHE A 278 -1.27 -13.48 -2.29
CA PHE A 278 -2.44 -13.90 -3.05
C PHE A 278 -3.65 -13.14 -2.57
N GLY A 279 -4.57 -12.82 -3.46
CA GLY A 279 -5.82 -12.23 -3.06
C GLY A 279 -6.96 -12.53 -4.00
N GLY A 280 -8.15 -12.41 -3.47
CA GLY A 280 -9.38 -12.60 -4.19
C GLY A 280 -10.42 -11.59 -3.75
N GLY A 281 -11.45 -11.39 -4.55
CA GLY A 281 -12.57 -10.58 -4.16
C GLY A 281 -13.84 -10.92 -4.92
N LEU A 282 -14.96 -10.69 -4.26
CA LEU A 282 -16.30 -10.80 -4.81
C LEU A 282 -16.93 -9.41 -4.78
N ALA A 283 -17.30 -8.90 -5.95
CA ALA A 283 -18.03 -7.66 -6.07
C ALA A 283 -19.48 -7.92 -6.48
N ILE A 284 -20.40 -7.32 -5.72
CA ILE A 284 -21.84 -7.32 -5.98
C ILE A 284 -22.28 -5.87 -6.16
N ARG A 285 -22.59 -5.50 -7.41
CA ARG A 285 -22.99 -4.16 -7.85
C ARG A 285 -21.95 -3.07 -7.52
N HIS A 286 -22.09 -2.49 -6.33
CA HIS A 286 -21.39 -1.32 -5.82
C HIS A 286 -20.46 -1.65 -4.65
N PHE A 287 -20.47 -2.90 -4.18
CA PHE A 287 -19.66 -3.35 -3.05
C PHE A 287 -18.70 -4.45 -3.49
N ALA A 288 -17.50 -4.48 -2.91
CA ALA A 288 -16.57 -5.61 -2.96
C ALA A 288 -16.18 -6.05 -1.55
N LEU A 289 -16.15 -7.35 -1.35
CA LEU A 289 -15.41 -7.99 -0.27
C LEU A 289 -14.11 -8.51 -0.86
N ASP A 290 -12.98 -7.99 -0.39
CA ASP A 290 -11.64 -8.40 -0.79
C ASP A 290 -10.94 -9.12 0.36
N TYR A 291 -10.15 -10.14 0.02
CA TYR A 291 -9.30 -10.87 0.94
C TYR A 291 -7.90 -10.98 0.35
N ALA A 292 -6.89 -10.82 1.21
CA ALA A 292 -5.49 -11.00 0.85
C ALA A 292 -4.76 -11.82 1.90
N TYR A 293 -3.85 -12.63 1.40
CA TYR A 293 -2.93 -13.46 2.16
C TYR A 293 -1.52 -13.12 1.73
N GLN A 294 -0.61 -12.92 2.69
CA GLN A 294 0.81 -12.78 2.42
C GLN A 294 1.61 -13.65 3.39
N GLY A 295 2.49 -14.49 2.84
CA GLY A 295 3.40 -15.31 3.62
C GLY A 295 4.74 -14.60 3.79
N PHE A 296 5.22 -14.50 5.04
CA PHE A 296 6.58 -14.07 5.36
C PHE A 296 7.42 -15.27 5.79
N SER A 297 8.68 -15.30 5.38
CA SER A 297 9.62 -16.39 5.71
C SER A 297 9.94 -16.48 7.20
N VAL A 298 9.85 -15.37 7.94
CA VAL A 298 10.25 -15.29 9.37
C VAL A 298 9.09 -14.89 10.30
N LEU A 299 8.12 -14.11 9.81
CA LEU A 299 7.03 -13.50 10.61
C LEU A 299 5.69 -14.26 10.54
N GLY A 300 5.68 -15.44 9.90
CA GLY A 300 4.46 -16.22 9.70
C GLY A 300 3.56 -15.66 8.59
N VAL A 301 2.28 -16.01 8.66
CA VAL A 301 1.29 -15.64 7.63
C VAL A 301 0.43 -14.48 8.08
N THR A 302 0.06 -13.61 7.14
CA THR A 302 -0.83 -12.48 7.41
C THR A 302 -2.08 -12.55 6.56
N HIS A 303 -3.20 -12.17 7.17
CA HIS A 303 -4.53 -12.19 6.55
C HIS A 303 -5.13 -10.80 6.64
N ARG A 304 -5.58 -10.27 5.51
CA ARG A 304 -6.23 -8.96 5.44
C ARG A 304 -7.59 -9.10 4.76
N VAL A 305 -8.58 -8.47 5.36
CA VAL A 305 -9.94 -8.38 4.82
C VAL A 305 -10.24 -6.92 4.53
N GLY A 306 -10.86 -6.64 3.39
CA GLY A 306 -11.31 -5.30 3.05
C GLY A 306 -12.70 -5.29 2.47
N VAL A 307 -13.42 -4.21 2.73
CA VAL A 307 -14.71 -3.90 2.10
C VAL A 307 -14.53 -2.61 1.33
N ARG A 308 -14.92 -2.60 0.06
CA ARG A 308 -14.92 -1.41 -0.79
C ARG A 308 -16.31 -1.13 -1.31
N TRP A 309 -16.59 0.14 -1.54
CA TRP A 309 -17.80 0.65 -2.13
C TRP A 309 -17.48 1.67 -3.22
N TRP A 310 -18.30 1.71 -4.28
CA TRP A 310 -18.22 2.72 -5.33
C TRP A 310 -19.59 3.12 -5.86
N ALA A 311 -19.76 4.40 -6.17
CA ALA A 311 -21.00 4.93 -6.73
C ALA A 311 -21.26 4.45 -8.17
N LYS A 312 -20.20 4.37 -9.00
CA LYS A 312 -20.24 3.87 -10.37
C LYS A 312 -19.14 2.83 -10.57
N ARG A 313 -19.40 1.82 -11.40
CA ARG A 313 -18.41 0.76 -11.67
C ARG A 313 -17.12 1.40 -12.21
N PRO A 314 -15.97 1.15 -11.58
CA PRO A 314 -14.66 1.56 -12.09
C PRO A 314 -14.20 0.70 -13.29
#